data_AF-A0A259SE44-F1
#
_entry.id   AF-A0A259SE44-F1
#
_cell.length_a   1.000
_cell.length_b   1.000
_cell.length_c   1.000
_cell.angle_alpha   90.00
_cell.angle_beta   90.00
_cell.angle_gamma   90.00
#
_symmetry.space_group_name_H-M   'P 1'
#
loop_
_entity.id
_entity.type
_entity.pdbx_description
1 polymer ?
#
loop_
_entity_poly.entity_id
_entity_poly.type
_entity_poly.pdbx_seq_one_letter_code
_entity_poly.pdbx_strand_id
1 'polypeptide(L)'
;MREPFKPGNTAAVTHGAYSASKVAEVAEEIEAQAMDAFPLLSLDKFRWARRSWAHAEARCQLIRADLDSVGLKNRRGTYRASLLTLLHAEERRAEKGRNALGLSPDSIARIVMNLRSAGTAVLSPDEQKEIGL
;
A
#
# COMPACT_ATOMS: atom_id res chain seq x y z
N MET A 1 -0.66 9.02 37.82
CA MET A 1 0.21 7.86 37.52
C MET A 1 -0.69 6.79 36.91
N ARG A 2 -0.47 6.37 35.67
CA ARG A 2 -1.30 5.36 34.99
C ARG A 2 -0.79 3.98 35.42
N GLU A 3 -1.67 3.11 35.91
CA GLU A 3 -1.28 1.76 36.32
C GLU A 3 -0.65 0.98 35.16
N PRO A 4 0.41 0.20 35.42
CA PRO A 4 1.00 -0.68 34.41
C PRO A 4 0.00 -1.78 34.02
N PHE A 5 -0.09 -2.06 32.72
CA PHE A 5 -0.98 -3.11 32.22
C PHE A 5 -0.59 -4.49 32.80
N LYS A 6 -1.58 -5.25 33.28
CA LYS A 6 -1.38 -6.57 33.87
C LYS A 6 -0.70 -7.53 32.87
N PRO A 7 0.28 -8.35 33.30
CA PRO A 7 0.84 -9.42 32.48
C PRO A 7 -0.28 -10.38 32.04
N GLY A 8 -0.40 -10.64 30.73
CA GLY A 8 -1.50 -11.43 30.15
C GLY A 8 -2.62 -10.60 29.51
N ASN A 9 -2.51 -9.27 29.48
CA ASN A 9 -3.42 -8.42 28.73
C ASN A 9 -3.13 -8.46 27.22
N THR A 10 -3.43 -9.58 26.55
CA THR A 10 -3.37 -9.70 25.08
C THR A 10 -4.59 -9.10 24.38
N ALA A 11 -5.47 -8.40 25.10
CA ALA A 11 -6.68 -7.79 24.55
C ALA A 11 -6.38 -6.69 23.51
N ALA A 12 -5.15 -6.18 23.49
CA ALA A 12 -4.67 -5.20 22.52
C ALA A 12 -3.43 -5.70 21.74
N VAL A 13 -3.38 -6.98 21.37
CA VAL A 13 -2.53 -7.38 20.22
C VAL A 13 -3.26 -6.87 18.97
N THR A 14 -3.16 -5.56 18.75
CA THR A 14 -3.66 -4.92 17.55
C THR A 14 -2.64 -5.22 16.46
N HIS A 15 -3.11 -5.86 15.39
CA HIS A 15 -2.37 -6.32 14.22
C HIS A 15 -1.64 -5.24 13.38
N GLY A 16 -1.25 -4.14 13.98
CA GLY A 16 -0.55 -3.03 13.34
C GLY A 16 -1.41 -2.21 12.39
N ALA A 17 -2.44 -2.77 11.76
CA ALA A 17 -3.23 -2.09 10.73
C ALA A 17 -3.99 -0.85 11.24
N TYR A 18 -4.27 -0.77 12.55
CA TYR A 18 -4.83 0.45 13.17
C TYR A 18 -3.75 1.40 13.71
N SER A 19 -2.49 0.97 13.78
CA SER A 19 -1.37 1.81 14.18
C SER A 19 -0.88 2.63 13.00
N ALA A 20 -1.08 3.95 13.07
CA ALA A 20 -0.62 4.86 12.01
C ALA A 20 0.90 4.75 11.77
N SER A 21 1.69 4.58 12.83
CA SER A 21 3.14 4.41 12.73
C SER A 21 3.54 3.08 12.07
N LYS A 22 2.89 1.97 12.42
CA LYS A 22 3.22 0.67 11.80
C LYS A 22 2.81 0.62 10.33
N VAL A 23 1.67 1.22 10.00
CA VAL A 23 1.24 1.37 8.60
C VAL A 23 2.22 2.25 7.83
N ALA A 24 2.70 3.35 8.41
CA ALA A 24 3.66 4.24 7.75
C ALA A 24 5.00 3.53 7.47
N GLU A 25 5.55 2.79 8.44
CA GLU A 25 6.78 2.01 8.27
C GLU A 25 6.68 1.03 7.09
N VAL A 26 5.61 0.22 7.06
CA VAL A 26 5.40 -0.73 5.95
C VAL A 26 5.12 -0.01 4.63
N ALA A 27 4.42 1.13 4.66
CA ALA A 27 4.16 1.92 3.46
C ALA A 27 5.45 2.51 2.88
N GLU A 28 6.39 2.97 3.71
CA GLU A 28 7.70 3.48 3.28
C GLU A 28 8.52 2.39 2.57
N GLU A 29 8.51 1.16 3.09
CA GLU A 29 9.16 0.01 2.45
C GLU A 29 8.55 -0.32 1.08
N ILE A 30 7.21 -0.34 0.99
CA ILE A 30 6.48 -0.59 -0.26
C ILE A 30 6.75 0.52 -1.28
N GLU A 31 6.76 1.76 -0.83
CA GLU A 31 7.04 2.94 -1.63
C GLU A 31 8.46 2.90 -2.23
N ALA A 32 9.46 2.52 -1.42
CA ALA A 32 10.84 2.35 -1.87
C ALA A 32 10.95 1.25 -2.94
N GLN A 33 10.41 0.06 -2.68
CA GLN A 33 10.44 -1.05 -3.64
C GLN A 33 9.76 -0.69 -4.97
N ALA A 34 8.66 0.06 -4.93
CA ALA A 34 7.97 0.50 -6.14
C ALA A 34 8.80 1.50 -6.96
N MET A 35 9.51 2.42 -6.31
CA MET A 35 10.41 3.36 -6.99
C MET A 35 11.62 2.66 -7.59
N ASP A 36 12.18 1.66 -6.90
CA ASP A 36 13.28 0.87 -7.42
C ASP A 36 12.87 0.08 -8.69
N ALA A 37 11.66 -0.48 -8.69
CA ALA A 37 11.12 -1.20 -9.84
C ALA A 37 10.65 -0.29 -10.99
N PHE A 38 10.13 0.90 -10.65
CA PHE A 38 9.59 1.87 -11.60
C PHE A 38 10.09 3.29 -11.25
N PRO A 39 11.31 3.67 -11.70
CA PRO A 39 11.93 4.94 -11.32
C PRO A 39 11.08 6.18 -11.60
N LEU A 40 10.19 6.14 -12.61
CA LEU A 40 9.26 7.22 -12.90
C LEU A 40 8.38 7.61 -11.69
N LEU A 41 8.12 6.69 -10.77
CA LEU A 41 7.35 6.94 -9.56
C LEU A 41 8.07 7.81 -8.53
N SER A 42 9.39 8.01 -8.67
CA SER A 42 10.16 8.90 -7.79
C SER A 42 9.79 10.37 -7.98
N LEU A 43 9.30 10.73 -9.17
CA LEU A 43 8.96 12.11 -9.51
C LEU A 43 7.95 12.70 -8.51
N ASP A 44 8.20 13.94 -8.09
CA ASP A 44 7.43 14.61 -7.04
C ASP A 44 5.92 14.68 -7.35
N LYS A 45 5.56 14.82 -8.64
CA LYS A 45 4.16 14.85 -9.11
C LYS A 45 3.36 13.60 -8.72
N PHE A 46 4.02 12.46 -8.50
CA PHE A 46 3.37 11.23 -8.08
C PHE A 46 3.37 11.02 -6.56
N ARG A 47 4.04 11.86 -5.78
CA ARG A 47 4.21 11.70 -4.32
C ARG A 47 2.91 11.40 -3.59
N TRP A 48 1.86 12.18 -3.85
CA TRP A 48 0.57 12.01 -3.15
C TRP A 48 -0.14 10.71 -3.53
N ALA A 49 -0.17 10.39 -4.82
CA ALA A 49 -0.80 9.16 -5.32
C ALA A 49 -0.05 7.92 -4.82
N ARG A 50 1.29 7.95 -4.88
CA ARG A 50 2.19 6.90 -4.40
C ARG A 50 2.04 6.64 -2.91
N ARG A 51 2.08 7.68 -2.07
CA ARG A 51 1.88 7.54 -0.62
C ARG A 51 0.52 6.97 -0.26
N SER A 52 -0.54 7.47 -0.90
CA SER A 52 -1.91 6.99 -0.65
C SER A 52 -2.06 5.52 -1.01
N TRP A 53 -1.50 5.10 -2.15
CA TRP A 53 -1.45 3.71 -2.57
C TRP A 53 -0.66 2.83 -1.59
N ALA A 54 0.56 3.23 -1.24
CA ALA A 54 1.44 2.45 -0.35
C ALA A 54 0.81 2.26 1.04
N HIS A 55 0.13 3.27 1.58
CA HIS A 55 -0.63 3.15 2.83
C HIS A 55 -1.77 2.11 2.75
N ALA A 56 -2.47 2.03 1.61
CA ALA A 56 -3.52 1.03 1.42
C ALA A 56 -2.93 -0.39 1.32
N GLU A 57 -1.83 -0.56 0.59
CA GLU A 57 -1.10 -1.84 0.50
C GLU A 57 -0.58 -2.30 1.87
N ALA A 58 0.04 -1.39 2.62
CA ALA A 58 0.53 -1.64 3.97
C ALA A 58 -0.58 -2.13 4.91
N ARG A 59 -1.76 -1.50 4.85
CA ARG A 59 -2.94 -1.96 5.61
C ARG A 59 -3.37 -3.36 5.17
N CYS A 60 -3.43 -3.64 3.87
CA CYS A 60 -3.76 -4.98 3.37
C CYS A 60 -2.78 -6.03 3.91
N GLN A 61 -1.47 -5.76 3.82
CA GLN A 61 -0.41 -6.66 4.27
C GLN A 61 -0.52 -6.94 5.77
N LEU A 62 -0.68 -5.91 6.61
CA LEU A 62 -0.82 -6.06 8.05
C LEU A 62 -2.08 -6.83 8.45
N ILE A 63 -3.20 -6.59 7.77
CA ILE A 63 -4.45 -7.32 8.04
C ILE A 63 -4.32 -8.81 7.65
N ARG A 64 -3.75 -9.10 6.47
CA ARG A 64 -3.54 -10.47 6.02
C ARG A 64 -2.61 -11.23 6.96
N ALA A 65 -1.49 -10.61 7.36
CA ALA A 65 -0.55 -11.21 8.30
C ALA A 65 -1.21 -11.57 9.65
N ASP A 66 -2.13 -10.74 10.15
CA ASP A 66 -2.90 -11.08 11.35
C ASP A 66 -3.87 -12.22 11.11
N LEU A 67 -4.67 -12.15 10.03
CA LEU A 67 -5.60 -13.22 9.68
C LEU A 67 -4.89 -14.57 9.50
N ASP A 68 -3.67 -14.58 8.97
CA ASP A 68 -2.83 -15.77 8.84
C ASP A 68 -2.37 -16.28 10.23
N SER A 69 -2.05 -15.36 11.15
CA SER A 69 -1.58 -15.71 12.50
C SER A 69 -2.69 -16.18 13.46
N VAL A 70 -3.88 -15.57 13.40
CA VAL A 70 -4.97 -15.82 14.36
C VAL A 70 -6.22 -16.48 13.75
N GLY A 71 -6.23 -16.69 12.43
CA GLY A 71 -7.33 -17.28 11.68
C GLY A 71 -8.52 -16.34 11.42
N LEU A 72 -9.33 -16.70 10.43
CA LEU A 72 -10.52 -15.96 9.98
C LEU A 72 -11.66 -15.92 11.01
N LYS A 73 -11.73 -16.92 11.89
CA LYS A 73 -12.75 -17.05 12.93
C LYS A 73 -12.15 -16.70 14.29
N ASN A 74 -12.95 -16.08 15.14
CA ASN A 74 -12.56 -15.85 16.53
C ASN A 74 -12.80 -17.12 17.38
N ARG A 75 -12.48 -17.05 18.68
CA ARG A 75 -12.67 -18.16 19.63
C ARG A 75 -14.12 -18.64 19.77
N ARG A 76 -15.12 -17.84 19.36
CA ARG A 76 -16.53 -18.20 19.37
C ARG A 76 -17.00 -18.83 18.04
N GLY A 77 -16.08 -19.06 17.10
CA GLY A 77 -16.39 -19.60 15.77
C GLY A 77 -17.01 -18.60 14.80
N THR A 78 -17.14 -17.32 15.16
CA THR A 78 -17.69 -16.29 14.26
C THR A 78 -16.57 -15.65 13.44
N TYR A 79 -16.87 -15.29 12.19
CA TYR A 79 -15.92 -14.57 11.34
C TYR A 79 -15.58 -13.20 11.91
N ARG A 80 -14.33 -12.77 11.69
CA ARG A 80 -13.83 -11.42 12.04
C ARG A 80 -14.32 -10.38 11.03
N ALA A 81 -15.64 -10.17 10.99
CA ALA A 81 -16.30 -9.38 9.95
C ALA A 81 -15.74 -7.95 9.81
N SER A 82 -15.44 -7.27 10.90
CA SER A 82 -14.86 -5.92 10.86
C SER A 82 -13.51 -5.87 10.14
N LEU A 83 -12.64 -6.86 10.40
CA LEU A 83 -11.32 -6.95 9.80
C LEU A 83 -11.40 -7.32 8.32
N LEU A 84 -12.32 -8.22 7.96
CA LEU A 84 -12.60 -8.58 6.56
C LEU A 84 -13.19 -7.42 5.76
N THR A 85 -14.12 -6.66 6.35
CA THR A 85 -14.67 -5.44 5.73
C THR A 85 -13.59 -4.38 5.52
N LEU A 86 -12.72 -4.18 6.52
CA LEU A 86 -11.59 -3.27 6.38
C LEU A 86 -10.63 -3.73 5.29
N LEU A 87 -10.27 -5.01 5.27
CA LEU A 87 -9.42 -5.60 4.23
C LEU A 87 -10.01 -5.34 2.84
N HIS A 88 -11.29 -5.64 2.64
CA HIS A 88 -11.95 -5.43 1.36
C HIS A 88 -11.91 -3.95 0.92
N ALA A 89 -12.15 -3.02 1.85
CA ALA A 89 -12.09 -1.59 1.55
C ALA A 89 -10.68 -1.12 1.16
N GLU A 90 -9.66 -1.59 1.87
CA GLU A 90 -8.27 -1.24 1.57
C GLU A 90 -7.76 -1.92 0.28
N GLU A 91 -8.19 -3.15 -0.01
CA GLU A 91 -7.87 -3.84 -1.26
C GLU A 91 -8.39 -3.08 -2.48
N ARG A 92 -9.61 -2.53 -2.41
CA ARG A 92 -10.17 -1.69 -3.47
C ARG A 92 -9.41 -0.38 -3.64
N ARG A 93 -8.92 0.22 -2.54
CA ARG A 93 -8.09 1.43 -2.61
C ARG A 93 -6.72 1.14 -3.19
N ALA A 94 -6.09 0.04 -2.77
CA ALA A 94 -4.83 -0.44 -3.30
C ALA A 94 -4.94 -0.74 -4.80
N GLU A 95 -5.98 -1.45 -5.23
CA GLU A 95 -6.26 -1.72 -6.65
C GLU A 95 -6.41 -0.42 -7.47
N LYS A 96 -7.20 0.54 -6.98
CA LYS A 96 -7.34 1.84 -7.63
C LYS A 96 -6.00 2.57 -7.75
N GLY A 97 -5.17 2.51 -6.70
CA GLY A 97 -3.82 3.06 -6.69
C GLY A 97 -2.92 2.39 -7.73
N ARG A 98 -2.89 1.05 -7.76
CA ARG A 98 -2.11 0.28 -8.75
C ARG A 98 -2.49 0.66 -10.18
N ASN A 99 -3.78 0.74 -10.47
CA ASN A 99 -4.28 1.12 -11.79
C ASN A 99 -3.93 2.57 -12.17
N ALA A 100 -3.98 3.50 -11.21
CA ALA A 100 -3.64 4.90 -11.46
C ALA A 100 -2.13 5.14 -11.65
N LEU A 101 -1.30 4.37 -10.96
CA LEU A 101 0.16 4.50 -10.98
C LEU A 101 0.84 3.67 -12.07
N GLY A 102 0.09 2.88 -12.85
CA GLY A 102 0.71 2.02 -13.86
C GLY A 102 1.34 0.76 -13.28
N LEU A 103 0.88 0.28 -12.12
CA LEU A 103 1.44 -0.88 -11.40
C LEU A 103 0.61 -2.16 -11.60
N SER A 104 -0.28 -2.17 -12.59
CA SER A 104 -1.02 -3.37 -13.01
C SER A 104 -0.63 -3.75 -14.45
N PRO A 105 -0.64 -5.04 -14.83
CA PRO A 105 -0.30 -5.47 -16.19
C PRO A 105 -1.07 -4.69 -17.26
N ASP A 106 -2.38 -4.50 -17.07
CA ASP A 106 -3.23 -3.73 -17.98
C ASP A 106 -2.87 -2.24 -18.04
N SER A 107 -2.52 -1.63 -16.91
CA SER A 107 -2.13 -0.22 -16.89
C SER A 107 -0.77 0.00 -17.53
N ILE A 108 0.20 -0.90 -17.32
CA ILE A 108 1.49 -0.89 -18.03
C ILE A 108 1.27 -1.04 -19.53
N ALA A 109 0.47 -2.02 -19.97
CA ALA A 109 0.17 -2.22 -21.39
C ALA A 109 -0.45 -0.97 -22.02
N ARG A 110 -1.36 -0.28 -21.30
CA ARG A 110 -1.97 0.97 -21.74
C ARG A 110 -0.96 2.11 -21.82
N ILE A 111 -0.06 2.25 -20.84
CA ILE A 111 1.01 3.26 -20.86
C ILE A 111 1.93 3.03 -22.06
N VAL A 112 2.36 1.78 -22.28
CA VAL A 112 3.22 1.42 -23.43
C VAL A 112 2.53 1.75 -24.76
N MET A 113 1.24 1.42 -24.89
CA MET A 113 0.46 1.74 -26.09
C MET A 113 0.36 3.26 -26.30
N ASN A 114 0.10 4.03 -25.25
CA ASN A 114 0.00 5.49 -25.32
C ASN A 114 1.33 6.14 -25.69
N LEU A 115 2.45 5.67 -25.12
CA LEU A 115 3.78 6.18 -25.43
C LEU A 115 4.18 5.92 -26.89
N ARG A 116 3.84 4.73 -27.41
CA ARG A 116 4.06 4.39 -28.83
C ARG A 116 3.27 5.29 -29.78
N SER A 117 2.06 5.69 -29.39
CA SER A 117 1.17 6.52 -30.20
C SER A 117 1.45 8.03 -30.10
N ALA A 118 1.91 8.52 -28.95
CA ALA A 118 2.03 9.95 -28.66
C ALA A 118 3.44 10.54 -28.84
N GLY A 119 4.48 9.71 -28.93
CA GLY A 119 5.87 10.16 -28.88
C GLY A 119 6.31 10.56 -27.47
N THR A 120 7.62 10.53 -27.20
CA THR A 120 8.24 10.61 -25.86
C THR A 120 8.19 11.99 -25.16
N ALA A 121 7.40 12.95 -25.65
CA ALA A 121 7.37 14.33 -25.14
C ALA A 121 6.54 14.52 -23.85
N VAL A 122 6.52 13.53 -22.94
CA VAL A 122 5.72 13.54 -21.70
C VAL A 122 6.54 13.96 -20.47
N LEU A 123 7.87 13.92 -20.56
CA LEU A 123 8.79 14.28 -19.48
C LEU A 123 9.52 15.58 -19.80
N SER A 124 9.55 16.50 -18.83
CA SER A 124 10.41 17.68 -18.90
C SER A 124 11.90 17.27 -18.87
N PRO A 125 12.82 18.13 -19.37
CA PRO A 125 14.26 17.86 -19.30
C PRO A 125 14.77 17.60 -17.87
N ASP A 126 14.19 18.28 -16.88
CA ASP A 126 14.54 18.10 -15.47
C ASP A 126 14.12 16.72 -14.95
N GLU A 127 12.93 16.26 -15.34
CA GLU A 127 12.42 14.93 -14.97
C GLU A 127 13.21 13.80 -15.65
N GLN A 128 13.67 14.00 -16.89
CA GLN A 128 14.54 13.04 -17.58
C GLN A 128 15.86 12.85 -16.82
N LYS A 129 16.47 13.98 -16.40
CA LYS A 129 17.68 13.98 -15.58
C LYS A 129 17.47 13.34 -14.20
N GLU A 130 16.32 13.56 -13.57
CA GLU A 130 15.97 12.99 -12.26
C GLU A 130 15.91 11.46 -12.29
N ILE A 131 15.45 10.87 -13.40
CA ILE A 131 15.30 9.42 -13.55
C ILE A 131 16.42 8.75 -14.37
N GLY A 132 17.45 9.51 -14.76
CA GLY A 132 18.63 8.98 -15.46
C GLY A 132 18.41 8.60 -16.92
N LEU A 133 17.46 9.26 -17.61
CA LEU A 133 17.26 9.18 -19.07
C LEU A 133 17.95 10.36 -19.76
#